data_AF-A0A957U1X7-F1
#
_entry.id   AF-A0A957U1X7-F1
#
_cell.length_a   1.000
_cell.length_b   1.000
_cell.length_c   1.000
_cell.angle_alpha   90.00
_cell.angle_beta   90.00
_cell.angle_gamma   90.00
#
_symmetry.space_group_name_H-M   'P 1'
#
loop_
_entity.id
_entity.type
_entity.pdbx_description
1 polymer ?
#
loop_
_entity_poly.entity_id
_entity_poly.type
_entity_poly.pdbx_seq_one_letter_code
_entity_poly.pdbx_strand_id
1 'polypeptide(L)'
;FLQRNPDARQAGLNHFLFGQAATLLVYDVLVMASFGGVALLIMLLFWKEFKLLSFDRDFGSSLGFPMVGLEILMTVLLVIAIVVGLQAVGVVLMSAMVVAPAAAARQWTNRLGVMVLLAGLFGGLAGVSGTLLSSLASGLSTGPVIVLCVSVLVIVSLLFAPNRGLVWRWIYQQRNRTQLRTQQVLSNLYLMASQHDDPGHPHRVAALRVMGAGERGVRTSLAVLAEQGLARQVDADSWALTPAGVRAARANASGHQHGPSTQFEEAEQEITPRNEALQ
;
A
#
# COMPACT_ATOMS: atom_id res chain seq x y z
N PHE A 1 -7.37 -12.01 62.48
CA PHE A 1 -6.96 -10.82 61.72
C PHE A 1 -6.31 -11.26 60.41
N LEU A 2 -7.05 -11.14 59.31
CA LEU A 2 -6.61 -11.44 57.95
C LEU A 2 -5.72 -10.30 57.44
N GLN A 3 -4.42 -10.53 57.32
CA GLN A 3 -3.51 -9.58 56.67
C GLN A 3 -3.66 -9.73 55.14
N ARG A 4 -4.59 -8.95 54.56
CA ARG A 4 -4.71 -8.71 53.13
C ARG A 4 -3.53 -7.82 52.73
N ASN A 5 -2.44 -8.42 52.26
CA ASN A 5 -1.34 -7.66 51.66
C ASN A 5 -1.72 -7.32 50.19
N PRO A 6 -2.06 -6.06 49.86
CA PRO A 6 -2.64 -5.72 48.55
C PRO A 6 -1.63 -5.77 47.39
N ASP A 7 -0.34 -5.64 47.69
CA ASP A 7 0.71 -5.48 46.67
C ASP A 7 1.20 -6.79 46.04
N ALA A 8 1.01 -7.93 46.72
CA ALA A 8 1.55 -9.21 46.24
C ALA A 8 0.87 -9.72 44.95
N ARG A 9 -0.39 -9.32 44.66
CA ARG A 9 -1.10 -9.70 43.43
C ARG A 9 -0.77 -8.78 42.25
N GLN A 10 -0.42 -7.51 42.48
CA GLN A 10 -0.07 -6.57 41.40
C GLN A 10 1.38 -6.74 40.93
N ALA A 11 2.31 -7.13 41.81
CA ALA A 11 3.72 -7.28 41.49
C ALA A 11 3.99 -8.29 40.35
N GLY A 12 3.32 -9.46 40.36
CA GLY A 12 3.51 -10.49 39.33
C GLY A 12 2.86 -10.17 37.98
N LEU A 13 1.78 -9.37 37.97
CA LEU A 13 1.04 -9.01 36.76
C LEU A 13 1.81 -7.99 35.92
N ASN A 14 2.31 -6.93 36.55
CA ASN A 14 3.20 -5.97 35.89
C ASN A 14 4.45 -6.68 35.35
N HIS A 15 4.93 -7.68 36.09
CA HIS A 15 6.05 -8.49 35.66
C HIS A 15 5.79 -9.22 34.33
N PHE A 16 4.62 -9.84 34.20
CA PHE A 16 4.26 -10.60 32.99
C PHE A 16 3.94 -9.69 31.80
N LEU A 17 3.37 -8.52 32.06
CA LEU A 17 3.00 -7.55 31.01
C LEU A 17 4.22 -6.85 30.39
N PHE A 18 5.23 -6.52 31.20
CA PHE A 18 6.40 -5.75 30.78
C PHE A 18 7.68 -6.56 30.58
N GLY A 19 7.69 -7.85 30.93
CA GLY A 19 8.78 -8.78 30.69
C GLY A 19 9.94 -8.69 31.69
N GLN A 20 10.80 -9.72 31.70
CA GLN A 20 11.99 -9.87 32.55
C GLN A 20 13.31 -9.72 31.79
N ALA A 21 13.38 -8.85 30.77
CA ALA A 21 14.60 -8.72 29.99
C ALA A 21 15.86 -8.46 30.86
N ALA A 22 15.71 -7.75 31.97
CA ALA A 22 16.78 -7.46 32.93
C ALA A 22 17.21 -8.65 33.81
N THR A 23 16.41 -9.71 33.95
CA THR A 23 16.70 -10.86 34.81
C THR A 23 16.94 -12.16 34.02
N LEU A 24 17.04 -12.08 32.69
CA LEU A 24 17.37 -13.23 31.84
C LEU A 24 18.81 -13.69 32.09
N LEU A 25 18.99 -14.98 32.36
CA LEU A 25 20.32 -15.59 32.41
C LEU A 25 20.81 -15.94 31.01
N VAL A 26 22.13 -16.09 30.86
CA VAL A 26 22.76 -16.53 29.60
C VAL A 26 22.20 -17.87 29.13
N TYR A 27 21.90 -18.76 30.07
CA TYR A 27 21.27 -20.05 29.78
C TYR A 27 19.88 -19.89 29.16
N ASP A 28 19.04 -18.99 29.69
CA ASP A 28 17.70 -18.73 29.15
C ASP A 28 17.80 -18.20 27.71
N VAL A 29 18.74 -17.30 27.46
CA VAL A 29 18.99 -16.76 26.11
C VAL A 29 19.44 -17.87 25.15
N LEU A 30 20.30 -18.79 25.58
CA LEU A 30 20.76 -19.90 24.76
C LEU A 30 19.61 -20.88 24.41
N VAL A 31 18.72 -21.15 25.36
CA VAL A 31 17.52 -21.97 25.14
C VAL A 31 16.57 -21.26 24.17
N MET A 32 16.31 -19.97 24.36
CA MET A 32 15.48 -19.20 23.44
C MET A 32 16.07 -19.16 22.03
N ALA A 33 17.38 -18.99 21.92
CA ALA A 33 18.10 -18.99 20.65
C ALA A 33 18.06 -20.36 19.97
N SER A 34 18.11 -21.47 20.71
CA SER A 34 18.02 -22.81 20.13
C SER A 34 16.61 -23.10 19.60
N PHE A 35 15.56 -22.86 20.40
CA PHE A 35 14.17 -23.04 19.95
C PHE A 35 13.81 -22.10 18.80
N GLY A 36 14.19 -20.82 18.91
CA GLY A 36 14.00 -19.84 17.85
C GLY A 36 14.77 -20.22 16.59
N GLY A 37 16.02 -20.66 16.72
CA GLY A 37 16.86 -21.10 15.60
C GLY A 37 16.31 -22.33 14.89
N VAL A 38 15.82 -23.33 15.63
CA VAL A 38 15.15 -24.51 15.05
C VAL A 38 13.87 -24.09 14.32
N ALA A 39 13.03 -23.24 14.92
CA ALA A 39 11.83 -22.74 14.27
C ALA A 39 12.14 -21.98 12.97
N LEU A 40 13.16 -21.12 12.99
CA LEU A 40 13.62 -20.35 11.83
C LEU A 40 14.21 -21.26 10.75
N LEU A 41 14.94 -22.31 11.13
CA LEU A 41 15.47 -23.31 10.21
C LEU A 41 14.36 -24.08 9.50
N ILE A 42 13.35 -24.54 10.25
CA ILE A 42 12.17 -25.21 9.67
C ILE A 42 11.44 -24.24 8.73
N MET A 43 11.28 -22.98 9.14
CA MET A 43 10.68 -21.93 8.30
C MET A 43 11.41 -21.77 6.96
N LEU A 44 12.75 -21.78 6.97
CA LEU A 44 13.56 -21.65 5.76
C LEU A 44 13.55 -22.92 4.91
N LEU A 45 13.51 -24.11 5.53
CA LEU A 45 13.47 -25.38 4.81
C LEU A 45 12.17 -25.51 3.98
N PHE A 46 11.04 -25.14 4.58
CA PHE A 46 9.70 -25.16 3.96
C PHE A 46 9.32 -23.82 3.31
N TRP A 47 10.31 -23.00 2.94
CA TRP A 47 10.07 -21.65 2.43
C TRP A 47 9.21 -21.62 1.15
N LYS A 48 9.37 -22.61 0.27
CA LYS A 48 8.63 -22.68 -1.00
C LYS A 48 7.15 -22.99 -0.76
N GLU A 49 6.89 -23.88 0.19
CA GLU A 49 5.59 -24.36 0.61
C GLU A 49 4.81 -23.26 1.33
N PHE A 50 5.44 -22.55 2.27
CA PHE A 50 4.80 -21.42 2.96
C PHE A 50 4.53 -20.23 2.04
N LYS A 51 5.42 -20.00 1.06
CA LYS A 51 5.18 -19.03 0.00
C LYS A 51 3.94 -19.41 -0.80
N LEU A 52 3.82 -20.67 -1.23
CA LEU A 52 2.68 -21.17 -1.99
C LEU A 52 1.37 -21.02 -1.19
N LEU A 53 1.36 -21.47 0.06
CA LEU A 53 0.22 -21.35 0.98
C LEU A 53 -0.25 -19.89 1.14
N SER A 54 0.69 -18.93 1.16
CA SER A 54 0.39 -17.50 1.33
C SER A 54 -0.13 -16.82 0.05
N PHE A 55 0.16 -17.36 -1.13
CA PHE A 55 -0.32 -16.81 -2.40
C PHE A 55 -1.64 -17.41 -2.82
N ASP A 56 -1.74 -18.75 -2.80
CA ASP A 56 -2.93 -19.48 -3.22
C ASP A 56 -2.91 -20.91 -2.64
N ARG A 57 -3.81 -21.14 -1.69
CA ARG A 57 -3.99 -22.45 -1.05
C ARG A 57 -4.58 -23.48 -2.00
N ASP A 58 -5.53 -23.09 -2.85
CA ASP A 58 -6.25 -24.00 -3.74
C ASP A 58 -5.33 -24.45 -4.87
N PHE A 59 -4.53 -23.53 -5.41
CA PHE A 59 -3.45 -23.86 -6.34
C PHE A 59 -2.44 -24.82 -5.73
N GLY A 60 -2.03 -24.59 -4.48
CA GLY A 60 -1.16 -25.52 -3.77
C GLY A 60 -1.78 -26.91 -3.58
N SER A 61 -3.07 -26.98 -3.27
CA SER A 61 -3.80 -28.24 -3.14
C SER A 61 -3.88 -28.98 -4.48
N SER A 62 -4.05 -28.25 -5.59
CA SER A 62 -4.07 -28.84 -6.95
C SER A 62 -2.73 -29.47 -7.35
N LEU A 63 -1.62 -28.98 -6.78
CA LEU A 63 -0.27 -29.51 -6.97
C LEU A 63 0.03 -30.74 -6.07
N GLY A 64 -0.92 -31.18 -5.25
CA GLY A 64 -0.78 -32.37 -4.40
C GLY A 64 -0.06 -32.11 -3.06
N PHE A 65 0.18 -30.86 -2.69
CA PHE A 65 0.77 -30.54 -1.38
C PHE A 65 -0.27 -30.66 -0.26
N PRO A 66 0.10 -31.18 0.93
CA PRO A 66 -0.79 -31.26 2.08
C PRO A 66 -0.98 -29.88 2.74
N MET A 67 -1.83 -29.04 2.16
CA MET A 67 -2.07 -27.64 2.59
C MET A 67 -2.44 -27.52 4.08
N VAL A 68 -3.29 -28.40 4.60
CA VAL A 68 -3.68 -28.41 6.01
C VAL A 68 -2.49 -28.66 6.93
N GLY A 69 -1.59 -29.58 6.55
CA GLY A 69 -0.38 -29.87 7.32
C GLY A 69 0.57 -28.67 7.35
N LEU A 70 0.72 -27.96 6.23
CA LEU A 70 1.54 -26.75 6.15
C LEU A 70 0.97 -25.59 6.97
N GLU A 71 -0.36 -25.44 6.99
CA GLU A 71 -1.04 -24.44 7.82
C GLU A 71 -0.88 -24.72 9.32
N ILE A 72 -1.01 -25.98 9.73
CA ILE A 72 -0.74 -26.40 11.11
C ILE A 72 0.73 -26.14 11.45
N LEU A 73 1.66 -26.50 10.57
CA LEU A 73 3.09 -26.27 10.79
C LEU A 73 3.43 -24.78 10.95
N MET A 74 2.90 -23.91 10.08
CA MET A 74 3.03 -22.45 10.22
C MET A 74 2.49 -21.96 11.57
N THR A 75 1.31 -22.45 11.96
CA THR A 75 0.67 -22.06 13.21
C THR A 75 1.50 -22.51 14.41
N VAL A 76 2.03 -23.72 14.40
CA VAL A 76 2.91 -24.26 15.46
C VAL A 76 4.19 -23.43 15.54
N LEU A 77 4.83 -23.12 14.42
CA LEU A 77 6.03 -22.27 14.38
C LEU A 77 5.75 -20.88 14.95
N LEU A 78 4.60 -20.29 14.59
CA LEU A 78 4.16 -18.99 15.12
C LEU A 78 3.93 -19.06 16.64
N VAL A 79 3.26 -20.10 17.14
CA VAL A 79 3.02 -20.28 18.57
C VAL A 79 4.34 -20.45 19.33
N ILE A 80 5.28 -21.26 18.82
CA ILE A 80 6.62 -21.42 19.41
C ILE A 80 7.32 -20.06 19.48
N ALA A 81 7.32 -19.30 18.38
CA ALA A 81 7.93 -17.97 18.35
C ALA A 81 7.29 -17.01 19.36
N ILE A 82 5.96 -17.03 19.49
CA ILE A 82 5.23 -16.22 20.49
C ILE A 82 5.61 -16.64 21.91
N VAL A 83 5.54 -17.93 22.25
CA VAL A 83 5.82 -18.40 23.62
C VAL A 83 7.25 -18.09 24.05
N VAL A 84 8.22 -18.30 23.16
CA VAL A 84 9.63 -17.97 23.40
C VAL A 84 9.81 -16.46 23.60
N GLY A 85 9.19 -15.63 22.74
CA GLY A 85 9.28 -14.17 22.84
C GLY A 85 8.58 -13.58 24.06
N LEU A 86 7.44 -14.18 24.47
CA LEU A 86 6.68 -13.76 25.64
C LEU A 86 7.51 -13.80 26.94
N GLN A 87 8.33 -14.83 27.12
CA GLN A 87 9.17 -14.97 28.31
C GLN A 87 10.22 -13.87 28.42
N ALA A 88 10.85 -13.50 27.30
CA ALA A 88 11.87 -12.46 27.31
C ALA A 88 11.29 -11.06 27.46
N VAL A 89 10.19 -10.80 26.75
CA VAL A 89 9.80 -9.43 26.40
C VAL A 89 8.45 -9.02 27.00
N GLY A 90 7.63 -9.98 27.40
CA GLY A 90 6.28 -9.76 27.95
C GLY A 90 5.18 -9.67 26.88
N VAL A 91 3.93 -9.84 27.31
CA VAL A 91 2.76 -9.96 26.39
C VAL A 91 2.52 -8.72 25.55
N VAL A 92 2.61 -7.54 26.16
CA VAL A 92 2.28 -6.28 25.50
C VAL A 92 3.24 -6.04 24.34
N LEU A 93 4.54 -6.11 24.60
CA LEU A 93 5.55 -5.90 23.58
C LEU A 93 5.60 -7.05 22.56
N MET A 94 5.30 -8.29 22.96
CA MET A 94 5.21 -9.39 22.00
C MET A 94 4.13 -9.15 20.94
N SER A 95 2.92 -8.75 21.35
CA SER A 95 1.84 -8.47 20.41
C SER A 95 2.20 -7.35 19.43
N ALA A 96 2.91 -6.31 19.90
CA ALA A 96 3.43 -5.26 19.05
C ALA A 96 4.50 -5.77 18.08
N MET A 97 5.46 -6.56 18.55
CA MET A 97 6.57 -7.11 17.75
C MET A 97 6.14 -8.11 16.68
N VAL A 98 5.04 -8.84 16.89
CA VAL A 98 4.52 -9.76 15.87
C VAL A 98 3.93 -9.00 14.67
N VAL A 99 3.27 -7.86 14.91
CA VAL A 99 2.48 -7.18 13.86
C VAL A 99 3.20 -5.96 13.29
N ALA A 100 3.74 -5.10 14.15
CA ALA A 100 4.26 -3.78 13.77
C ALA A 100 5.43 -3.82 12.76
N PRO A 101 6.53 -4.57 12.99
CA PRO A 101 7.64 -4.60 12.03
C PRO A 101 7.25 -5.24 10.69
N ALA A 102 6.36 -6.25 10.71
CA ALA A 102 5.81 -6.83 9.49
C ALA A 102 4.95 -5.83 8.71
N ALA A 103 4.12 -5.06 9.41
CA ALA A 103 3.32 -3.99 8.81
C ALA A 103 4.18 -2.88 8.21
N ALA A 104 5.26 -2.48 8.88
CA ALA A 104 6.24 -1.53 8.37
C ALA A 104 6.93 -2.08 7.11
N ALA A 105 7.51 -3.28 7.17
CA ALA A 105 8.19 -3.92 6.04
C ALA A 105 7.30 -4.05 4.80
N ARG A 106 6.02 -4.39 4.98
CA ARG A 106 5.04 -4.52 3.89
C ARG A 106 4.84 -3.22 3.10
N GLN A 107 5.15 -2.06 3.67
CA GLN A 107 5.02 -0.79 2.94
C GLN A 107 6.16 -0.57 1.93
N TRP A 108 7.33 -1.17 2.16
CA TRP A 108 8.52 -0.99 1.33
C TRP A 108 8.62 -1.99 0.18
N THR A 109 8.02 -3.17 0.33
CA THR A 109 8.18 -4.26 -0.64
C THR A 109 6.89 -5.05 -0.86
N ASN A 110 6.74 -5.56 -2.07
CA ASN A 110 5.68 -6.50 -2.45
C ASN A 110 6.20 -7.95 -2.57
N ARG A 111 7.49 -8.19 -2.30
CA ARG A 111 8.13 -9.51 -2.36
C ARG A 111 8.23 -10.10 -0.95
N LEU A 112 7.56 -11.24 -0.71
CA LEU A 112 7.52 -11.91 0.60
C LEU A 112 8.91 -12.14 1.22
N GLY A 113 9.90 -12.58 0.45
CA GLY A 113 11.26 -12.81 0.97
C GLY A 113 11.94 -11.54 1.49
N VAL A 114 11.82 -10.45 0.74
CA VAL A 114 12.33 -9.15 1.17
C VAL A 114 11.54 -8.63 2.38
N MET A 115 10.23 -8.92 2.43
CA MET A 115 9.37 -8.51 3.55
C MET A 115 9.80 -9.18 4.87
N VAL A 116 10.10 -10.48 4.85
CA VAL A 116 10.55 -11.21 6.06
C VAL A 116 11.88 -10.67 6.56
N LEU A 117 12.84 -10.43 5.65
CA LEU A 117 14.14 -9.84 6.01
C LEU A 117 14.00 -8.42 6.58
N LEU A 118 13.20 -7.56 5.93
CA LEU A 118 12.95 -6.21 6.42
C LEU A 118 12.21 -6.20 7.75
N ALA A 119 11.25 -7.10 7.96
CA ALA A 119 10.52 -7.21 9.22
C ALA A 119 11.48 -7.62 10.35
N GLY A 120 12.35 -8.60 10.11
CA GLY A 120 13.39 -8.99 11.07
C GLY A 120 14.34 -7.83 11.37
N LEU A 121 14.78 -7.09 10.34
CA LEU A 121 15.65 -5.93 10.51
C LEU A 121 14.98 -4.81 11.31
N PHE A 122 13.74 -4.46 11.00
CA PHE A 122 13.00 -3.42 11.72
C PHE A 122 12.70 -3.83 13.16
N GLY A 123 12.33 -5.10 13.41
CA GLY A 123 12.16 -5.62 14.77
C GLY A 123 13.46 -5.56 15.57
N GLY A 124 14.58 -6.02 14.97
CA GLY A 124 15.90 -5.96 15.59
C GLY A 124 16.37 -4.54 15.86
N LEU A 125 16.23 -3.63 14.90
CA LEU A 125 16.56 -2.21 15.07
C LEU A 125 15.72 -1.56 16.16
N ALA A 126 14.40 -1.80 16.18
CA ALA A 126 13.52 -1.27 17.21
C ALA A 126 13.90 -1.79 18.61
N GLY A 127 14.22 -3.07 18.72
CA GLY A 127 14.70 -3.70 19.95
C GLY A 127 15.99 -3.07 20.45
N VAL A 128 17.02 -3.02 19.59
CA VAL A 128 18.33 -2.43 19.95
C VAL A 128 18.17 -0.95 20.32
N SER A 129 17.47 -0.16 19.50
CA SER A 129 17.25 1.26 19.79
C SER A 129 16.46 1.46 21.07
N GLY A 130 15.42 0.65 21.30
CA GLY A 130 14.56 0.77 22.48
C GLY A 130 15.27 0.38 23.76
N THR A 131 16.08 -0.68 23.73
CA THR A 131 16.91 -1.08 24.88
C THR A 131 17.98 -0.04 25.20
N LEU A 132 18.64 0.52 24.18
CA LEU A 132 19.62 1.59 24.38
C LEU A 132 18.95 2.87 24.95
N LEU A 133 17.84 3.33 24.37
CA LEU A 133 17.12 4.50 24.90
C LEU A 133 16.64 4.28 26.33
N SER A 134 16.18 3.07 26.64
CA SER A 134 15.72 2.71 28.00
C SER A 134 16.87 2.67 29.01
N SER A 135 18.10 2.34 28.60
CA SER A 135 19.25 2.35 29.52
C SER A 135 19.76 3.77 29.81
N LEU A 136 19.58 4.69 28.87
CA LEU A 136 19.91 6.11 29.02
C LEU A 136 18.87 6.88 29.87
N ALA A 137 17.59 6.49 29.79
CA ALA A 137 16.51 7.12 30.54
C ALA A 137 16.24 6.35 31.86
N SER A 138 16.81 6.83 32.96
CA SER A 138 16.68 6.23 34.29
C SER A 138 15.21 6.04 34.71
N GLY A 139 14.79 4.79 34.96
CA GLY A 139 13.49 4.43 35.53
C GLY A 139 12.41 4.01 34.54
N LEU A 140 12.68 3.99 33.22
CA LEU A 140 11.72 3.48 32.23
C LEU A 140 11.83 1.96 32.07
N SER A 141 10.68 1.29 31.99
CA SER A 141 10.64 -0.13 31.63
C SER A 141 10.99 -0.31 30.16
N THR A 142 11.87 -1.27 29.87
CA THR A 142 12.36 -1.55 28.51
C THR A 142 11.24 -1.92 27.55
N GLY A 143 10.19 -2.59 28.02
CA GLY A 143 9.07 -3.05 27.20
C GLY A 143 8.33 -1.91 26.49
N PRO A 144 7.72 -0.97 27.22
CA PRO A 144 7.03 0.18 26.64
C PRO A 144 7.91 1.06 25.74
N VAL A 145 9.20 1.22 26.07
CA VAL A 145 10.12 2.04 25.25
C VAL A 145 10.35 1.41 23.89
N ILE A 146 10.55 0.09 23.81
CA ILE A 146 10.68 -0.62 22.52
C ILE A 146 9.38 -0.52 21.72
N VAL A 147 8.20 -0.62 22.35
CA VAL A 147 6.91 -0.41 21.67
C VAL A 147 6.86 0.99 21.04
N LEU A 148 7.30 2.01 21.78
CA LEU A 148 7.33 3.38 21.29
C LEU A 148 8.29 3.55 20.11
N CYS A 149 9.49 2.95 20.18
CA CYS A 149 10.44 2.93 19.08
C CYS A 149 9.87 2.24 17.82
N VAL A 150 9.24 1.06 17.95
CA VAL A 150 8.66 0.36 16.79
C VAL A 150 7.47 1.13 16.23
N SER A 151 6.65 1.76 17.07
CA SER A 151 5.53 2.61 16.62
C SER A 151 6.04 3.80 15.80
N VAL A 152 7.10 4.47 16.25
CA VAL A 152 7.74 5.55 15.49
C VAL A 152 8.27 5.04 14.15
N LEU A 153 8.97 3.89 14.15
CA LEU A 153 9.45 3.26 12.91
C LEU A 153 8.31 2.93 11.94
N VAL A 154 7.18 2.42 12.43
CA VAL A 154 5.99 2.12 11.62
C VAL A 154 5.39 3.40 11.05
N ILE A 155 5.26 4.45 11.85
CA ILE A 155 4.73 5.74 11.40
C ILE A 155 5.64 6.32 10.31
N VAL A 156 6.95 6.38 10.55
CA VAL A 156 7.93 6.83 9.54
C VAL A 156 7.82 5.98 8.27
N SER A 157 7.76 4.66 8.41
CA SER A 157 7.59 3.73 7.30
C SER A 157 6.29 3.98 6.52
N LEU A 158 5.18 4.27 7.21
CA LEU A 158 3.89 4.58 6.58
C LEU A 158 3.90 5.92 5.85
N LEU A 159 4.63 6.92 6.36
CA LEU A 159 4.73 8.23 5.71
C LEU A 159 5.63 8.17 4.48
N PHE A 160 6.79 7.52 4.58
CA PHE A 160 7.84 7.55 3.55
C PHE A 160 7.77 6.42 2.52
N ALA A 161 6.89 5.43 2.69
CA ALA A 161 6.83 4.31 1.76
C ALA A 161 6.46 4.72 0.32
N PRO A 162 7.25 4.33 -0.70
CA PRO A 162 7.09 4.84 -2.06
C PRO A 162 5.84 4.34 -2.80
N ASN A 163 5.35 3.12 -2.53
CA ASN A 163 4.21 2.54 -3.27
C ASN A 163 2.85 2.66 -2.55
N ARG A 164 2.87 2.88 -1.23
CA ARG A 164 1.67 2.92 -0.39
C ARG A 164 1.64 4.08 0.60
N GLY A 165 2.73 4.85 0.72
CA GLY A 165 2.80 5.96 1.64
C GLY A 165 1.81 7.04 1.28
N LEU A 166 1.08 7.53 2.28
CA LEU A 166 0.07 8.57 2.12
C LEU A 166 0.64 9.80 1.41
N VAL A 167 1.90 10.15 1.72
CA VAL A 167 2.58 11.32 1.16
C VAL A 167 2.85 11.16 -0.33
N TRP A 168 3.39 10.01 -0.76
CA TRP A 168 3.67 9.78 -2.18
C TRP A 168 2.38 9.67 -3.00
N ARG A 169 1.36 8.99 -2.46
CA ARG A 169 0.02 8.95 -3.07
C ARG A 169 -0.57 10.35 -3.20
N TRP A 170 -0.47 11.19 -2.17
CA TRP A 170 -0.98 12.55 -2.21
C TRP A 170 -0.24 13.41 -3.25
N ILE A 171 1.09 13.32 -3.34
CA ILE A 171 1.89 14.03 -4.35
C ILE A 171 1.56 13.56 -5.78
N TYR A 172 1.49 12.24 -6.00
CA TYR A 172 1.14 11.68 -7.31
C TYR A 172 -0.29 12.05 -7.72
N GLN A 173 -1.25 11.99 -6.79
CA GLN A 173 -2.62 12.40 -7.04
C GLN A 173 -2.71 13.90 -7.35
N GLN A 174 -1.94 14.74 -6.66
CA GLN A 174 -1.95 16.17 -6.92
C GLN A 174 -1.36 16.50 -8.31
N ARG A 175 -0.31 15.79 -8.74
CA ARG A 175 0.27 15.91 -10.08
C ARG A 175 -0.67 15.41 -11.17
N ASN A 176 -1.29 14.25 -10.97
CA ASN A 176 -2.25 13.70 -11.93
C ASN A 176 -3.52 14.56 -12.03
N ARG A 177 -3.95 15.21 -10.93
CA ARG A 177 -5.12 16.12 -10.95
C ARG A 177 -4.96 17.28 -11.92
N THR A 178 -3.77 17.86 -12.03
CA THR A 178 -3.53 18.97 -12.97
C THR A 178 -3.60 18.48 -14.42
N GLN A 179 -2.98 17.35 -14.74
CA GLN A 179 -3.04 16.76 -16.08
C GLN A 179 -4.47 16.35 -16.47
N LEU A 180 -5.20 15.71 -15.55
CA LEU A 180 -6.60 15.32 -15.74
C LEU A 180 -7.49 16.55 -15.98
N ARG A 181 -7.28 17.64 -15.24
CA ARG A 181 -8.01 18.91 -15.45
C ARG A 181 -7.72 19.52 -16.82
N THR A 182 -6.46 19.51 -17.27
CA THR A 182 -6.08 20.00 -18.61
C THR A 182 -6.73 19.16 -19.71
N GLN A 183 -6.74 17.84 -19.56
CA GLN A 183 -7.42 16.93 -20.51
C GLN A 183 -8.93 17.14 -20.53
N GLN A 184 -9.58 17.34 -19.38
CA GLN A 184 -11.01 17.64 -19.31
C GLN A 184 -11.37 18.95 -20.02
N VAL A 185 -10.56 20.00 -19.86
CA VAL A 185 -10.77 21.29 -20.56
C VAL A 185 -10.60 21.12 -22.06
N LEU A 186 -9.60 20.35 -22.52
CA LEU A 186 -9.39 20.03 -23.93
C LEU A 186 -10.58 19.27 -24.53
N SER A 187 -11.09 18.24 -23.83
CA SER A 187 -12.26 17.48 -24.26
C SER A 187 -13.53 18.32 -24.30
N ASN A 188 -13.76 19.17 -23.28
CA ASN A 188 -14.92 20.08 -23.26
C ASN A 188 -14.88 21.10 -24.39
N LEU A 189 -13.72 21.69 -24.67
CA LEU A 189 -13.52 22.57 -25.82
C LEU A 189 -13.80 21.86 -27.15
N TYR A 190 -13.31 20.61 -27.31
CA TYR A 190 -13.56 19.82 -28.52
C TYR A 190 -15.03 19.48 -28.69
N LEU A 191 -15.74 19.11 -27.62
CA LEU A 191 -17.18 18.84 -27.66
C LEU A 191 -17.96 20.08 -28.13
N MET A 192 -17.66 21.26 -27.60
CA MET A 192 -18.30 22.51 -28.03
C MET A 192 -17.97 22.86 -29.49
N ALA A 193 -16.72 22.69 -29.90
CA ALA A 193 -16.28 22.94 -31.26
C ALA A 193 -16.94 21.98 -32.26
N SER A 194 -17.18 20.73 -31.86
CA SER A 194 -17.85 19.73 -32.69
C SER A 194 -19.35 19.99 -32.93
N GLN A 195 -19.96 20.89 -32.15
CA GLN A 195 -21.35 21.33 -32.36
C GLN A 195 -21.46 22.45 -33.41
N HIS A 196 -20.34 22.98 -33.90
CA HIS A 196 -20.28 24.03 -34.91
C HIS A 196 -19.59 23.50 -36.17
N ASP A 197 -19.96 24.02 -37.34
CA ASP A 197 -19.34 23.63 -38.61
C ASP A 197 -17.85 24.03 -38.71
N ASP A 198 -17.41 24.99 -37.89
CA ASP A 198 -16.02 25.44 -37.81
C ASP A 198 -15.33 24.95 -36.51
N PRO A 199 -14.36 24.03 -36.60
CA PRO A 199 -13.56 23.56 -35.47
C PRO A 199 -12.73 24.67 -34.78
N GLY A 200 -12.54 25.81 -35.46
CA GLY A 200 -11.84 26.99 -34.95
C GLY A 200 -12.75 28.00 -34.24
N HIS A 201 -14.03 27.68 -34.02
CA HIS A 201 -14.96 28.62 -33.40
C HIS A 201 -14.52 29.01 -31.97
N PRO A 202 -14.44 30.31 -31.64
CA PRO A 202 -14.02 30.76 -30.33
C PRO A 202 -15.12 30.54 -29.27
N HIS A 203 -14.78 29.86 -28.18
CA HIS A 203 -15.67 29.63 -27.06
C HIS A 203 -15.29 30.46 -25.84
N ARG A 204 -16.30 31.03 -25.16
CA ARG A 204 -16.09 31.85 -23.97
C ARG A 204 -15.65 31.03 -22.76
N VAL A 205 -14.72 31.56 -21.96
CA VAL A 205 -14.25 30.93 -20.72
C VAL A 205 -15.40 30.67 -19.75
N ALA A 206 -16.42 31.53 -19.75
CA ALA A 206 -17.64 31.33 -18.96
C ALA A 206 -18.37 30.01 -19.29
N ALA A 207 -18.48 29.63 -20.56
CA ALA A 207 -19.11 28.37 -20.97
C ALA A 207 -18.29 27.15 -20.50
N LEU A 208 -16.97 27.24 -20.60
CA LEU A 208 -16.04 26.19 -20.16
C LEU A 208 -16.04 26.01 -18.63
N ARG A 209 -16.30 27.09 -17.87
CA ARG A 209 -16.46 27.03 -16.41
C ARG A 209 -17.74 26.34 -15.96
N VAL A 210 -18.81 26.43 -16.76
CA VAL A 210 -20.08 25.74 -16.46
C VAL A 210 -19.93 24.23 -16.68
N MET A 211 -19.17 23.83 -17.70
CA MET A 211 -18.93 22.41 -18.03
C MET A 211 -17.75 21.76 -17.26
N GLY A 212 -16.81 22.55 -16.73
CA GLY A 212 -15.66 22.07 -15.97
C GLY A 212 -15.78 22.41 -14.49
N ALA A 213 -15.71 21.41 -13.61
CA ALA A 213 -15.99 21.50 -12.16
C ALA A 213 -15.01 22.38 -11.32
N GLY A 214 -14.77 23.64 -11.70
CA GLY A 214 -14.10 24.63 -10.84
C GLY A 214 -13.59 25.88 -11.55
N GLU A 215 -13.99 27.05 -11.04
CA GLU A 215 -13.62 28.38 -11.57
C GLU A 215 -12.11 28.68 -11.57
N ARG A 216 -11.37 28.14 -10.60
CA ARG A 216 -9.95 28.50 -10.36
C ARG A 216 -8.94 27.76 -11.23
N GLY A 217 -9.36 26.72 -11.97
CA GLY A 217 -8.44 25.85 -12.74
C GLY A 217 -8.44 26.06 -14.24
N VAL A 218 -9.56 26.54 -14.82
CA VAL A 218 -9.76 26.58 -16.28
C VAL A 218 -8.76 27.50 -16.98
N ARG A 219 -8.50 28.70 -16.44
CA ARG A 219 -7.57 29.66 -17.07
C ARG A 219 -6.12 29.13 -17.09
N THR A 220 -5.68 28.52 -16.00
CA THR A 220 -4.37 27.85 -15.93
C THR A 220 -4.28 26.68 -16.90
N SER A 221 -5.32 25.85 -17.02
CA SER A 221 -5.34 24.76 -17.99
C SER A 221 -5.31 25.27 -19.43
N LEU A 222 -6.04 26.34 -19.74
CA LEU A 222 -6.03 26.99 -21.05
C LEU A 222 -4.66 27.57 -21.40
N ALA A 223 -3.97 28.20 -20.43
CA ALA A 223 -2.60 28.69 -20.61
C ALA A 223 -1.63 27.53 -20.93
N VAL A 224 -1.73 26.41 -20.20
CA VAL A 224 -0.93 25.19 -20.48
C VAL A 224 -1.25 24.61 -21.86
N LEU A 225 -2.51 24.58 -22.28
CA LEU A 225 -2.90 24.14 -23.63
C LEU A 225 -2.39 25.10 -24.71
N ALA A 226 -2.26 26.40 -24.40
CA ALA A 226 -1.70 27.40 -25.29
C ALA A 226 -0.19 27.20 -25.50
N GLU A 227 0.55 26.99 -24.41
CA GLU A 227 1.98 26.67 -24.44
C GLU A 227 2.27 25.38 -25.21
N GLN A 228 1.37 24.39 -25.13
CA GLN A 228 1.44 23.14 -25.89
C GLN A 228 0.97 23.27 -27.34
N GLY A 229 0.50 24.45 -27.77
CA GLY A 229 0.00 24.71 -29.12
C GLY A 229 -1.33 24.03 -29.45
N LEU A 230 -2.08 23.58 -28.44
CA LEU A 230 -3.37 22.86 -28.60
C LEU A 230 -4.58 23.80 -28.58
N ALA A 231 -4.47 24.95 -27.92
CA ALA A 231 -5.48 25.99 -27.91
C ALA A 231 -4.88 27.36 -28.21
N ARG A 232 -5.68 28.29 -28.74
CA ARG A 232 -5.28 29.67 -29.03
C ARG A 232 -6.27 30.63 -28.39
N GLN A 233 -5.74 31.68 -27.79
CA GLN A 233 -6.55 32.81 -27.33
C GLN A 233 -6.92 33.69 -28.52
N VAL A 234 -8.22 33.91 -28.71
CA VAL A 234 -8.75 34.79 -29.77
C VAL A 234 -9.06 36.17 -29.19
N ASP A 235 -9.73 36.21 -28.02
CA ASP A 235 -10.06 37.41 -27.27
C ASP A 235 -9.72 37.26 -25.78
N ALA A 236 -9.84 38.35 -25.00
CA ALA A 236 -9.60 38.35 -23.56
C ALA A 236 -10.39 37.27 -22.78
N ASP A 237 -11.54 36.84 -23.30
CA ASP A 237 -12.39 35.81 -22.67
C ASP A 237 -12.79 34.67 -23.62
N SER A 238 -12.19 34.57 -24.81
CA SER A 238 -12.55 33.55 -25.82
C SER A 238 -11.34 32.76 -26.31
N TRP A 239 -11.50 31.44 -26.37
CA TRP A 239 -10.45 30.49 -26.73
C TRP A 239 -10.94 29.55 -27.84
N ALA A 240 -10.09 29.27 -28.81
CA ALA A 240 -10.36 28.36 -29.92
C ALA A 240 -9.37 27.19 -29.92
N LEU A 241 -9.79 26.04 -30.46
CA LEU A 241 -8.89 24.91 -30.66
C LEU A 241 -7.98 25.16 -31.86
N THR A 242 -6.73 24.70 -31.78
CA THR A 242 -5.86 24.61 -32.95
C THR A 242 -6.13 23.29 -33.70
N PRO A 243 -5.74 23.18 -34.98
CA PRO A 243 -5.80 21.89 -35.69
C PRO A 243 -5.03 20.76 -34.98
N ALA A 244 -3.97 21.09 -34.24
CA ALA A 244 -3.25 20.15 -33.40
C ALA A 244 -4.06 19.74 -32.15
N GLY A 245 -4.75 20.68 -31.51
CA GLY A 245 -5.69 20.42 -30.42
C GLY A 245 -6.85 19.50 -30.80
N VAL A 246 -7.41 19.68 -32.01
CA VAL A 246 -8.50 18.83 -32.54
C VAL A 246 -8.03 17.38 -32.66
N ARG A 247 -6.82 17.16 -33.19
CA ARG A 247 -6.24 15.82 -33.32
C ARG A 247 -5.96 15.19 -31.96
N ALA A 248 -5.39 15.96 -31.03
CA ALA A 248 -5.09 15.49 -29.68
C ALA A 248 -6.36 15.13 -28.88
N ALA A 249 -7.40 15.96 -28.98
CA ALA A 249 -8.69 15.70 -28.33
C ALA A 249 -9.38 14.47 -28.92
N ARG A 250 -9.36 14.31 -30.25
CA ARG A 250 -9.91 13.14 -30.94
C ARG A 250 -9.19 11.85 -30.55
N ALA A 251 -7.86 11.87 -30.45
CA ALA A 251 -7.06 10.71 -30.02
C ALA A 251 -7.38 10.28 -28.57
N ASN A 252 -7.60 11.24 -27.68
CA ASN A 252 -8.02 10.96 -26.29
C ASN A 252 -9.47 10.44 -26.20
N ALA A 253 -10.36 10.93 -27.07
CA ALA A 253 -11.75 10.48 -27.13
C ALA A 253 -11.87 9.06 -27.71
N SER A 254 -11.11 8.73 -28.76
CA SER A 254 -11.05 7.37 -29.31
C SER A 254 -10.47 6.36 -28.31
N GLY A 255 -9.50 6.78 -27.49
CA GLY A 255 -8.95 5.95 -26.41
C GLY A 255 -9.94 5.63 -25.29
N HIS A 256 -10.97 6.46 -25.07
CA HIS A 256 -12.06 6.19 -24.12
C HIS A 256 -13.22 5.39 -24.74
N GLN A 257 -13.38 5.40 -26.07
CA GLN A 257 -14.37 4.57 -26.78
C GLN A 257 -13.93 3.11 -26.94
N HIS A 258 -12.62 2.82 -26.92
CA HIS A 258 -12.08 1.44 -26.91
C HIS A 258 -11.98 0.86 -25.49
N GLY A 259 -12.96 1.18 -24.64
CA GLY A 259 -13.24 0.38 -23.44
C GLY A 259 -13.74 -1.01 -23.86
N PRO A 260 -13.78 -1.99 -22.93
CA PRO A 260 -13.95 -3.42 -23.25
C PRO A 260 -15.19 -3.80 -24.08
N SER A 261 -16.13 -2.88 -24.32
CA SER A 261 -17.32 -3.10 -25.14
C SER A 261 -17.05 -3.25 -26.64
N THR A 262 -16.06 -2.57 -27.23
CA THR A 262 -15.80 -2.67 -28.68
C THR A 262 -15.15 -3.99 -29.10
N GLN A 263 -14.46 -4.67 -28.17
CA GLN A 263 -13.94 -6.02 -28.42
C GLN A 263 -15.04 -7.10 -28.44
N PHE A 264 -16.20 -6.85 -27.82
CA PHE A 264 -17.34 -7.77 -27.89
C PHE A 264 -18.12 -7.63 -29.21
N GLU A 265 -18.28 -6.42 -29.73
CA GLU A 265 -18.97 -6.19 -31.03
C GLU A 265 -18.17 -6.71 -32.24
N GLU A 266 -16.83 -6.59 -32.24
CA GLU A 266 -16.00 -7.16 -33.30
C GLU A 266 -15.95 -8.71 -33.24
N ALA A 267 -16.05 -9.30 -32.04
CA ALA A 267 -16.12 -10.76 -31.89
C ALA A 267 -17.50 -11.34 -32.27
N GLU A 268 -18.60 -10.59 -32.15
CA GLU A 268 -19.95 -11.04 -32.53
C GLU A 268 -20.16 -11.06 -34.06
N GLN A 269 -19.45 -10.19 -34.80
CA GLN A 269 -19.51 -10.18 -36.27
C GLN A 269 -18.71 -11.31 -36.93
N GLU A 270 -17.75 -11.90 -36.24
CA GLU A 270 -16.96 -13.03 -36.75
C GLU A 270 -17.66 -14.40 -36.57
N ILE A 271 -18.72 -14.46 -35.74
CA ILE A 271 -19.39 -15.73 -35.35
C ILE A 271 -20.71 -15.98 -36.12
N THR A 272 -21.19 -15.04 -36.94
CA THR A 272 -22.41 -15.27 -37.74
C THR A 272 -22.08 -15.88 -39.12
N PRO A 273 -22.33 -17.18 -39.36
CA PRO A 273 -22.10 -17.77 -40.68
C PRO A 273 -23.09 -17.20 -41.70
N ARG A 274 -22.52 -16.60 -42.75
CA ARG A 274 -23.11 -16.23 -44.02
C ARG A 274 -23.95 -17.37 -44.59
N ASN A 275 -25.27 -17.32 -44.39
CA ASN A 275 -26.21 -18.30 -44.90
C ASN A 275 -27.31 -17.59 -45.73
N GLU A 276 -26.91 -16.92 -46.80
CA GLU A 276 -27.81 -16.46 -47.85
C GLU A 276 -27.12 -16.67 -49.21
N ALA A 277 -27.27 -17.88 -49.75
CA ALA A 277 -26.99 -18.16 -51.15
C ALA A 277 -27.68 -19.46 -51.61
N LEU A 278 -28.99 -19.60 -51.43
CA LEU A 278 -29.85 -20.52 -52.21
C LEU A 278 -31.31 -20.02 -52.17
N GLN A 279 -31.64 -19.14 -53.12
CA GLN A 279 -32.97 -19.04 -53.73
C GLN A 279 -32.81 -19.23 -55.23
#